data_AF-A0A654DUN1-F1
#
_entry.id   AF-A0A654DUN1-F1
#
_cell.length_a   1.000
_cell.length_b   1.000
_cell.length_c   1.000
_cell.angle_alpha   90.00
_cell.angle_beta   90.00
_cell.angle_gamma   90.00
#
_symmetry.space_group_name_H-M   'P 1'
#
loop_
_entity.id
_entity.type
_entity.pdbx_description
1 polymer ?
#
loop_
_entity_poly.entity_id
_entity_poly.type
_entity_poly.pdbx_seq_one_letter_code
_entity_poly.pdbx_strand_id
1 'polypeptide(L)'
;MEDVWRRSGVQRASIEKLADGDAFHSFSVDRRQGLWKVRGLGEAPLPLFAAADRCAETFSAEGVEPDVALRPLTDGREVIEDYRALQLSLRAHPLTFVREELTRRGVTRCADLAGIRDGRHVEVAGIVLVRQKPGSAKGVLFITIEDETGIANGILWPDRFEAQRRTIMSASMVGMKGQVQKEGEIIHVICNRIIDHGDLLHRVGDMSFPHKTGRGDAGQHPGSPDRGDKGWQPEPRNQYWPPHADGMDPEEVVRFKSHDFH
;
A
#
# COMPACT_ATOMS: atom_id res chain seq x y z
N MET A 1 -17.71 -12.63 11.25
CA MET A 1 -17.65 -11.16 11.31
C MET A 1 -18.61 -10.62 12.36
N GLU A 2 -19.90 -10.96 12.31
CA GLU A 2 -20.85 -10.59 13.37
C GLU A 2 -20.42 -11.08 14.76
N ASP A 3 -19.94 -12.32 14.86
CA ASP A 3 -19.38 -12.85 16.12
C ASP A 3 -18.23 -11.99 16.67
N VAL A 4 -17.31 -11.56 15.79
CA VAL A 4 -16.21 -10.66 16.15
C VAL A 4 -16.74 -9.32 16.64
N TRP A 5 -17.71 -8.73 15.96
CA TRP A 5 -18.31 -7.46 16.36
C TRP A 5 -18.98 -7.54 17.74
N ARG A 6 -19.82 -8.57 17.96
CA ARG A 6 -20.56 -8.75 19.23
C ARG A 6 -19.65 -9.08 20.41
N ARG A 7 -18.59 -9.87 20.20
CA ARG A 7 -17.66 -10.28 21.27
C ARG A 7 -16.61 -9.23 21.59
N SER A 8 -16.15 -8.48 20.59
CA SER A 8 -15.09 -7.47 20.79
C SER A 8 -15.58 -6.18 21.43
N GLY A 9 -16.89 -5.90 21.37
CA GLY A 9 -17.47 -4.67 21.89
C GLY A 9 -17.03 -3.40 21.13
N VAL A 10 -16.38 -3.56 19.97
CA VAL A 10 -15.92 -2.43 19.17
C VAL A 10 -17.07 -1.84 18.34
N GLN A 11 -16.98 -0.54 18.06
CA GLN A 11 -17.97 0.14 17.24
C GLN A 11 -18.01 -0.42 15.82
N ARG A 12 -19.19 -0.40 15.20
CA ARG A 12 -19.39 -0.83 13.80
C ARG A 12 -18.42 -0.14 12.84
N ALA A 13 -18.19 1.17 13.02
CA ALA A 13 -17.25 1.92 12.20
C ALA A 13 -15.80 1.39 12.28
N SER A 14 -15.40 0.80 13.41
CA SER A 14 -14.10 0.16 13.54
C SER A 14 -14.06 -1.19 12.82
N ILE A 15 -15.13 -1.98 12.88
CA ILE A 15 -15.26 -3.23 12.11
C ILE A 15 -15.23 -2.93 10.60
N GLU A 16 -15.87 -1.85 10.16
CA GLU A 16 -15.84 -1.41 8.76
C GLU A 16 -14.43 -1.08 8.30
N LYS A 17 -13.67 -0.30 9.08
CA LYS A 17 -12.26 -0.01 8.77
C LYS A 17 -11.38 -1.27 8.73
N LEU A 18 -11.65 -2.24 9.60
CA LEU A 18 -10.95 -3.53 9.59
C LEU A 18 -11.29 -4.35 8.34
N ALA A 19 -12.54 -4.31 7.88
CA ALA A 19 -12.95 -4.94 6.63
C ALA A 19 -12.36 -4.23 5.40
N ASP A 20 -12.29 -2.89 5.41
CA ASP A 20 -11.63 -2.10 4.37
C ASP A 20 -10.15 -2.45 4.25
N GLY A 21 -9.46 -2.68 5.36
CA GLY A 21 -8.06 -3.08 5.45
C GLY A 21 -7.79 -4.60 5.30
N ASP A 22 -8.75 -5.37 4.79
CA ASP A 22 -8.65 -6.82 4.54
C ASP A 22 -8.30 -7.67 5.79
N ALA A 23 -8.59 -7.18 7.00
CA ALA A 23 -8.24 -7.87 8.25
C ALA A 23 -8.99 -9.21 8.43
N PHE A 24 -10.07 -9.43 7.68
CA PHE A 24 -10.90 -10.63 7.79
C PHE A 24 -10.55 -11.72 6.78
N HIS A 25 -9.53 -11.52 5.94
CA HIS A 25 -9.06 -12.54 4.99
C HIS A 25 -8.73 -13.87 5.70
N SER A 26 -8.13 -13.82 6.89
CA SER A 26 -7.82 -15.00 7.71
C SER A 26 -9.06 -15.80 8.15
N PHE A 27 -10.26 -15.22 8.10
CA PHE A 27 -11.52 -15.88 8.39
C PHE A 27 -12.22 -16.39 7.12
N SER A 28 -11.50 -16.52 6.01
CA SER A 28 -12.04 -16.98 4.71
C SER A 28 -13.14 -16.07 4.16
N VAL A 29 -13.09 -14.78 4.49
CA VAL A 29 -14.04 -13.79 3.99
C VAL A 29 -13.27 -12.80 3.12
N ASP A 30 -13.54 -12.84 1.81
CA ASP A 30 -12.98 -11.88 0.86
C ASP A 30 -13.42 -10.45 1.24
N ARG A 31 -12.57 -9.45 1.00
CA ARG A 31 -12.85 -8.03 1.34
C ARG A 31 -14.27 -7.58 0.99
N ARG A 32 -14.72 -7.87 -0.23
CA ARG A 32 -16.06 -7.48 -0.71
C ARG A 32 -17.19 -8.17 0.06
N GLN A 33 -17.02 -9.46 0.38
CA GLN A 33 -17.96 -10.18 1.24
C GLN A 33 -17.92 -9.64 2.68
N GLY A 34 -16.74 -9.25 3.15
CA GLY A 34 -16.56 -8.64 4.46
C GLY A 34 -17.35 -7.35 4.57
N LEU A 35 -17.12 -6.41 3.65
CA LEU A 35 -17.86 -5.14 3.63
C LEU A 35 -19.37 -5.32 3.50
N TRP A 36 -19.82 -6.29 2.70
CA TRP A 36 -21.24 -6.64 2.63
C TRP A 36 -21.78 -7.08 3.99
N LYS A 37 -21.08 -8.00 4.66
CA LYS A 37 -21.44 -8.49 6.00
C LYS A 37 -21.40 -7.37 7.05
N VAL A 38 -20.46 -6.43 7.00
CA VAL A 38 -20.44 -5.25 7.88
C VAL A 38 -21.67 -4.36 7.65
N ARG A 39 -22.09 -4.20 6.39
CA ARG A 39 -23.25 -3.38 6.05
C ARG A 39 -24.56 -3.99 6.54
N GLY A 40 -24.66 -5.31 6.51
CA GLY A 40 -25.76 -6.08 7.10
C GLY A 40 -25.77 -6.12 8.63
N LEU A 41 -24.69 -5.69 9.32
CA LEU A 41 -24.74 -5.54 10.77
C LEU A 41 -25.82 -4.52 11.14
N GLY A 42 -26.79 -4.94 11.94
CA GLY A 42 -27.85 -4.08 12.46
C GLY A 42 -27.33 -3.05 13.48
N GLU A 43 -28.24 -2.50 14.27
CA GLU A 43 -27.88 -1.71 15.45
C GLU A 43 -27.31 -2.61 16.55
N ALA A 44 -26.53 -2.02 17.46
CA ALA A 44 -26.01 -2.74 18.62
C ALA A 44 -27.17 -3.45 19.35
N PRO A 45 -27.02 -4.73 19.71
CA PRO A 45 -28.13 -5.50 20.27
C PRO A 45 -28.59 -4.87 21.58
N LEU A 46 -29.90 -4.63 21.72
CA LEU A 46 -30.46 -4.07 22.94
C LEU A 46 -30.16 -5.00 24.14
N PRO A 47 -30.02 -4.46 25.37
CA PRO A 47 -29.54 -5.23 26.53
C PRO A 47 -30.28 -6.54 26.80
N LEU A 48 -31.60 -6.57 26.56
CA LEU A 48 -32.44 -7.75 26.73
C LEU A 48 -32.12 -8.85 25.71
N PHE A 49 -32.00 -8.48 24.43
CA PHE A 49 -31.66 -9.43 23.36
C PHE A 49 -30.23 -9.93 23.50
N ALA A 50 -29.28 -9.04 23.85
CA ALA A 50 -27.91 -9.45 24.14
C ALA A 50 -27.83 -10.43 25.34
N ALA A 51 -28.69 -10.29 26.35
CA ALA A 51 -28.78 -11.23 27.47
C ALA A 51 -29.41 -12.57 27.08
N ALA A 52 -30.43 -12.55 26.21
CA ALA A 52 -31.05 -13.75 25.67
C ALA A 52 -30.08 -14.57 24.80
N ASP A 53 -29.36 -13.90 23.88
CA ASP A 53 -28.33 -14.53 23.02
C ASP A 53 -27.23 -15.20 23.86
N ARG A 54 -26.76 -14.53 24.94
CA ARG A 54 -25.77 -15.10 25.86
C ARG A 54 -26.26 -16.33 26.61
N CYS A 55 -27.53 -16.34 27.01
CA CYS A 55 -28.13 -17.46 27.74
C CYS A 55 -28.36 -18.67 26.83
N ALA A 56 -28.72 -18.43 25.58
CA ALA A 56 -29.01 -19.46 24.60
C ALA A 56 -27.76 -20.03 23.89
N GLU A 57 -26.57 -19.45 24.12
CA GLU A 57 -25.34 -19.71 23.33
C GLU A 57 -25.56 -19.65 21.80
N THR A 58 -26.60 -18.94 21.37
CA THR A 58 -27.10 -18.92 19.99
C THR A 58 -27.35 -17.48 19.58
N PHE A 59 -27.02 -17.13 18.33
CA PHE A 59 -27.31 -15.81 17.78
C PHE A 59 -28.77 -15.70 17.37
N SER A 60 -29.43 -14.55 17.62
CA SER A 60 -30.80 -14.29 17.15
C SER A 60 -30.97 -14.58 15.64
N ALA A 61 -32.09 -15.20 15.28
CA ALA A 61 -32.44 -15.54 13.91
C ALA A 61 -32.53 -14.32 12.96
N GLU A 62 -32.67 -13.11 13.52
CA GLU A 62 -32.72 -11.84 12.78
C GLU A 62 -31.37 -11.47 12.15
N GLY A 63 -30.25 -12.05 12.62
CA GLY A 63 -28.91 -11.84 12.06
C GLY A 63 -28.52 -12.83 10.95
N VAL A 64 -29.34 -13.86 10.70
CA VAL A 64 -29.03 -14.89 9.70
C VAL A 64 -29.50 -14.42 8.32
N GLU A 65 -28.68 -13.59 7.68
CA GLU A 65 -28.87 -13.26 6.27
C GLU A 65 -28.47 -14.42 5.36
N PRO A 66 -29.18 -14.63 4.23
CA PRO A 66 -28.77 -15.62 3.24
C PRO A 66 -27.39 -15.27 2.65
N ASP A 67 -26.57 -16.29 2.40
CA ASP A 67 -25.26 -16.09 1.81
C ASP A 67 -25.38 -15.49 0.39
N VAL A 68 -24.73 -14.33 0.20
CA VAL A 68 -24.68 -13.64 -1.09
C VAL A 68 -23.35 -13.95 -1.77
N ALA A 69 -23.40 -14.61 -2.92
CA ALA A 69 -22.22 -14.84 -3.75
C ALA A 69 -21.84 -13.55 -4.50
N LEU A 70 -20.83 -12.85 -3.98
CA LEU A 70 -20.26 -11.68 -4.64
C LEU A 70 -19.06 -12.08 -5.49
N ARG A 71 -18.92 -11.48 -6.68
CA ARG A 71 -17.71 -11.64 -7.50
C ARG A 71 -16.50 -11.15 -6.69
N PRO A 72 -15.41 -11.92 -6.56
CA PRO A 72 -14.19 -11.46 -5.91
C PRO A 72 -13.62 -10.21 -6.60
N LEU A 73 -12.80 -9.45 -5.87
CA LEU A 73 -12.01 -8.38 -6.49
C LEU A 73 -10.91 -9.01 -7.35
N THR A 74 -10.52 -8.29 -8.41
CA THR A 74 -9.30 -8.60 -9.16
C THR A 74 -8.07 -8.31 -8.30
N ASP A 75 -6.96 -9.01 -8.53
CA ASP A 75 -5.75 -8.87 -7.71
C ASP A 75 -5.22 -7.43 -7.71
N GLY A 76 -5.26 -6.74 -8.85
CA GLY A 76 -4.87 -5.34 -8.93
C GLY A 76 -5.84 -4.39 -8.25
N ARG A 77 -7.12 -4.77 -8.13
CA ARG A 77 -8.07 -4.01 -7.33
C ARG A 77 -7.82 -4.19 -5.85
N GLU A 78 -7.46 -5.39 -5.39
CA GLU A 78 -7.01 -5.63 -4.01
C GLU A 78 -5.82 -4.73 -3.66
N VAL A 79 -4.82 -4.63 -4.54
CA VAL A 79 -3.65 -3.75 -4.33
C VAL A 79 -4.04 -2.26 -4.22
N ILE A 80 -5.00 -1.81 -5.04
CA ILE A 80 -5.47 -0.42 -4.99
C ILE A 80 -6.25 -0.15 -3.70
N GLU A 81 -7.11 -1.07 -3.28
CA GLU A 81 -7.88 -0.90 -2.05
C GLU A 81 -6.97 -1.01 -0.80
N ASP A 82 -5.95 -1.88 -0.82
CA ASP A 82 -4.86 -1.90 0.17
C ASP A 82 -4.19 -0.53 0.31
N TYR A 83 -3.75 0.05 -0.81
CA TYR A 83 -3.12 1.37 -0.79
C TYR A 83 -4.10 2.46 -0.36
N ARG A 84 -5.37 2.41 -0.75
CA ARG A 84 -6.37 3.38 -0.30
C ARG A 84 -6.63 3.30 1.21
N ALA A 85 -6.70 2.09 1.76
CA ALA A 85 -7.03 1.88 3.16
C ALA A 85 -5.82 2.07 4.09
N LEU A 86 -4.65 1.55 3.71
CA LEU A 86 -3.47 1.40 4.56
C LEU A 86 -2.24 2.13 4.05
N GLN A 87 -2.28 2.70 2.83
CA GLN A 87 -1.11 3.28 2.12
C GLN A 87 0.05 2.29 1.96
N LEU A 88 -0.23 0.99 2.05
CA LEU A 88 0.72 -0.10 1.83
C LEU A 88 -0.03 -1.30 1.27
N SER A 89 0.64 -2.13 0.48
CA SER A 89 0.14 -3.45 0.09
C SER A 89 1.24 -4.49 0.27
N LEU A 90 0.85 -5.68 0.74
CA LEU A 90 1.75 -6.82 0.88
C LEU A 90 2.10 -7.48 -0.46
N ARG A 91 1.44 -7.08 -1.55
CA ARG A 91 1.67 -7.63 -2.90
C ARG A 91 2.75 -6.85 -3.64
N ALA A 92 2.48 -5.59 -3.97
CA ALA A 92 3.42 -4.67 -4.62
C ALA A 92 2.86 -3.25 -4.66
N HIS A 93 3.71 -2.26 -4.93
CA HIS A 93 3.27 -0.89 -5.20
C HIS A 93 2.56 -0.81 -6.57
N PRO A 94 1.41 -0.09 -6.72
CA PRO A 94 0.63 -0.06 -7.96
C PRO A 94 1.41 0.36 -9.21
N LEU A 95 2.39 1.26 -9.07
CA LEU A 95 3.21 1.71 -10.20
C LEU A 95 4.13 0.63 -10.75
N THR A 96 4.41 -0.44 -9.98
CA THR A 96 5.19 -1.59 -10.47
C THR A 96 4.57 -2.18 -11.74
N PHE A 97 3.24 -2.26 -11.79
CA PHE A 97 2.50 -2.87 -12.90
C PHE A 97 2.42 -1.99 -14.15
N VAL A 98 2.58 -0.67 -14.00
CA VAL A 98 2.58 0.29 -15.12
C VAL A 98 3.97 0.84 -15.41
N ARG A 99 5.02 0.33 -14.74
CA ARG A 99 6.38 0.88 -14.83
C ARG A 99 6.92 0.86 -16.26
N GLU A 100 6.76 -0.23 -16.99
CA GLU A 100 7.22 -0.29 -18.38
C GLU A 100 6.56 0.77 -19.26
N GLU A 101 5.27 1.02 -19.06
CA GLU A 101 4.54 2.06 -19.81
C GLU A 101 5.03 3.46 -19.42
N LEU A 102 5.27 3.72 -18.13
CA LEU A 102 5.84 4.97 -17.64
C LEU A 102 7.25 5.21 -18.20
N THR A 103 8.12 4.18 -18.21
CA THR A 103 9.46 4.26 -18.79
C THR A 103 9.41 4.53 -20.29
N ARG A 104 8.50 3.90 -21.04
CA ARG A 104 8.29 4.20 -22.47
C ARG A 104 7.85 5.65 -22.71
N ARG A 105 7.13 6.26 -21.77
CA ARG A 105 6.71 7.67 -21.81
C ARG A 105 7.81 8.65 -21.36
N GLY A 106 8.98 8.15 -20.94
CA GLY A 106 10.08 8.96 -20.45
C GLY A 106 9.88 9.48 -19.02
N VAL A 107 9.02 8.83 -18.23
CA VAL A 107 8.80 9.16 -16.83
C VAL A 107 9.92 8.54 -15.99
N THR A 108 10.62 9.38 -15.24
CA THR A 108 11.72 8.99 -14.36
C THR A 108 11.19 8.41 -13.05
N ARG A 109 11.93 7.45 -12.46
CA ARG A 109 11.67 6.95 -11.12
C ARG A 109 12.00 8.00 -10.06
N CYS A 110 11.35 7.93 -8.90
CA CYS A 110 11.63 8.82 -7.79
C CYS A 110 13.09 8.71 -7.32
N ALA A 111 13.62 7.49 -7.17
CA ALA A 111 15.00 7.27 -6.74
C ALA A 111 16.05 7.88 -7.71
N ASP A 112 15.76 7.88 -9.01
CA ASP A 112 16.68 8.35 -10.04
C ASP A 112 16.88 9.88 -10.01
N LEU A 113 16.01 10.63 -9.33
CA LEU A 113 16.15 12.08 -9.16
C LEU A 113 17.48 12.46 -8.48
N ALA A 114 18.00 11.60 -7.61
CA ALA A 114 19.31 11.78 -6.97
C ALA A 114 20.47 11.87 -7.97
N GLY A 115 20.38 11.16 -9.11
CA GLY A 115 21.40 11.20 -10.16
C GLY A 115 21.25 12.35 -11.16
N ILE A 116 20.11 13.03 -11.21
CA ILE A 116 19.82 14.06 -12.21
C ILE A 116 20.47 15.39 -11.85
N ARG A 117 21.06 16.09 -12.82
CA ARG A 117 21.66 17.41 -12.59
C ARG A 117 20.60 18.44 -12.21
N ASP A 118 20.97 19.34 -11.31
CA ASP A 118 20.15 20.49 -10.95
C ASP A 118 19.76 21.31 -12.19
N GLY A 119 18.54 21.86 -12.19
CA GLY A 119 18.01 22.62 -13.32
C GLY A 119 17.54 21.78 -14.52
N ARG A 120 17.58 20.45 -14.48
CA ARG A 120 17.08 19.62 -15.58
C ARG A 120 15.57 19.46 -15.54
N HIS A 121 14.96 19.46 -16.73
CA HIS A 121 13.55 19.13 -16.88
C HIS A 121 13.32 17.63 -16.76
N VAL A 122 12.34 17.24 -15.96
CA VAL A 122 11.97 15.86 -15.68
C VAL A 122 10.46 15.70 -15.61
N GLU A 123 10.03 14.45 -15.76
CA GLU A 123 8.66 14.02 -15.49
C GLU A 123 8.74 12.84 -14.53
N VAL A 124 8.06 12.94 -13.39
CA VAL A 124 8.05 11.88 -12.35
C VAL A 124 6.60 11.58 -12.04
N ALA A 125 6.21 10.32 -11.96
CA ALA A 125 4.84 9.93 -11.66
C ALA A 125 4.77 9.08 -10.39
N GLY A 126 3.68 9.24 -9.65
CA GLY A 126 3.50 8.61 -8.35
C GLY A 126 2.09 8.74 -7.81
N ILE A 127 1.80 7.93 -6.79
CA ILE A 127 0.59 8.08 -5.97
C ILE A 127 0.79 9.27 -5.05
N VAL A 128 -0.23 10.12 -4.93
CA VAL A 128 -0.15 11.29 -4.06
C VAL A 128 -0.30 10.87 -2.60
N LEU A 129 0.75 11.10 -1.81
CA LEU A 129 0.74 10.89 -0.36
C LEU A 129 0.22 12.12 0.38
N VAL A 130 0.76 13.30 0.05
CA VAL A 130 0.50 14.54 0.79
C VAL A 130 0.28 15.70 -0.17
N ARG A 131 -0.67 16.57 0.18
CA ARG A 131 -0.85 17.90 -0.40
C ARG A 131 -0.92 18.91 0.72
N GLN A 132 0.04 19.81 0.79
CA GLN A 132 0.11 20.83 1.85
C GLN A 132 0.25 22.22 1.25
N LYS A 133 -0.61 23.13 1.69
CA LYS A 133 -0.54 24.56 1.38
C LYS A 133 -0.37 25.34 2.69
N PRO A 134 0.87 25.43 3.23
CA PRO A 134 1.11 26.12 4.48
C PRO A 134 0.78 27.62 4.33
N GLY A 135 0.12 28.19 5.35
CA GLY A 135 -0.33 29.60 5.31
C GLY A 135 0.81 30.62 5.19
N SER A 136 2.03 30.23 5.59
CA SER A 136 3.25 31.06 5.52
C SER A 136 3.89 31.12 4.13
N ALA A 137 3.60 30.18 3.22
CA ALA A 137 4.33 30.06 1.95
C ALA A 137 3.66 30.81 0.77
N LYS A 138 2.99 31.93 1.03
CA LYS A 138 2.31 32.76 0.00
C LYS A 138 1.43 31.96 -0.97
N GLY A 139 0.84 30.87 -0.48
CA GLY A 139 -0.08 30.01 -1.24
C GLY A 139 0.57 28.98 -2.16
N VAL A 140 1.88 28.74 -2.06
CA VAL A 140 2.59 27.63 -2.72
C VAL A 140 2.05 26.29 -2.21
N LEU A 141 1.88 25.33 -3.12
CA LEU A 141 1.47 23.97 -2.81
C LEU A 141 2.69 23.04 -2.85
N PHE A 142 2.86 22.26 -1.78
CA PHE A 142 3.77 21.13 -1.72
C PHE A 142 2.99 19.86 -1.96
N ILE A 143 3.50 19.01 -2.86
CA ILE A 143 2.92 17.71 -3.17
C ILE A 143 3.99 16.64 -3.03
N THR A 144 3.70 15.59 -2.28
CA THR A 144 4.59 14.43 -2.17
C THR A 144 3.94 13.27 -2.88
N ILE A 145 4.70 12.67 -3.80
CA ILE A 145 4.30 11.46 -4.51
C ILE A 145 5.23 10.31 -4.18
N GLU A 146 4.73 9.10 -4.34
CA GLU A 146 5.48 7.86 -4.17
C GLU A 146 5.38 6.98 -5.40
N ASP A 147 6.50 6.33 -5.73
CA ASP A 147 6.55 5.20 -6.63
C ASP A 147 7.20 3.98 -5.94
N GLU A 148 7.32 2.85 -6.64
CA GLU A 148 7.90 1.63 -6.07
C GLU A 148 9.39 1.75 -5.67
N THR A 149 10.05 2.87 -6.01
CA THR A 149 11.46 3.12 -5.72
C THR A 149 11.66 4.17 -4.62
N GLY A 150 10.61 4.92 -4.25
CA GLY A 150 10.65 5.89 -3.17
C GLY A 150 9.77 7.11 -3.42
N ILE A 151 10.10 8.19 -2.73
CA ILE A 151 9.29 9.42 -2.72
C ILE A 151 9.93 10.54 -3.55
N ALA A 152 9.09 11.40 -4.12
CA ALA A 152 9.50 12.64 -4.77
C ALA A 152 8.64 13.81 -4.28
N ASN A 153 9.30 14.95 -4.03
CA ASN A 153 8.63 16.17 -3.59
C ASN A 153 8.50 17.15 -4.74
N GLY A 154 7.29 17.61 -4.99
CA GLY A 154 6.97 18.65 -5.96
C GLY A 154 6.54 19.96 -5.30
N ILE A 155 6.93 21.07 -5.92
CA ILE A 155 6.52 22.41 -5.53
C ILE A 155 5.72 23.00 -6.69
N LEU A 156 4.54 23.52 -6.40
CA LEU A 156 3.66 24.13 -7.38
C LEU A 156 3.32 25.57 -6.97
N TRP A 157 3.65 26.51 -7.84
CA TRP A 157 3.38 27.93 -7.62
C TRP A 157 1.87 28.23 -7.72
N PRO A 158 1.36 29.28 -7.03
CA PRO A 158 -0.07 29.57 -6.96
C PRO A 158 -0.77 29.72 -8.31
N ASP A 159 -0.10 30.33 -9.28
CA ASP A 159 -0.61 30.51 -10.66
C ASP A 159 -0.86 29.16 -11.35
N ARG A 160 0.09 28.22 -11.23
CA ARG A 160 -0.01 26.87 -11.78
C ARG A 160 -1.03 26.02 -11.03
N PHE A 161 -1.10 26.20 -9.71
CA PHE A 161 -2.10 25.54 -8.88
C PHE A 161 -3.51 25.94 -9.27
N GLU A 162 -3.83 27.23 -9.34
CA GLU A 162 -5.20 27.67 -9.66
C GLU A 162 -5.60 27.25 -11.08
N ALA A 163 -4.67 27.25 -12.04
CA ALA A 163 -4.91 26.76 -13.40
C ALA A 163 -5.26 25.25 -13.48
N GLN A 164 -4.78 24.44 -12.53
CA GLN A 164 -4.95 22.98 -12.53
C GLN A 164 -5.64 22.44 -11.26
N ARG A 165 -6.34 23.32 -10.52
CA ARG A 165 -6.87 23.04 -9.19
C ARG A 165 -7.72 21.77 -9.12
N ARG A 166 -8.60 21.58 -10.09
CA ARG A 166 -9.49 20.41 -10.15
C ARG A 166 -8.67 19.11 -10.20
N THR A 167 -7.75 19.01 -11.15
CA THR A 167 -6.89 17.83 -11.34
C THR A 167 -6.07 17.55 -10.09
N ILE A 168 -5.47 18.58 -9.50
CA ILE A 168 -4.61 18.42 -8.33
C ILE A 168 -5.40 17.91 -7.12
N MET A 169 -6.65 18.37 -6.93
CA MET A 169 -7.47 17.96 -5.79
C MET A 169 -8.08 16.57 -5.95
N SER A 170 -8.43 16.16 -7.18
CA SER A 170 -9.12 14.88 -7.42
C SER A 170 -8.20 13.69 -7.70
N ALA A 171 -7.04 13.92 -8.32
CA ALA A 171 -6.23 12.82 -8.87
C ALA A 171 -5.51 12.02 -7.78
N SER A 172 -5.74 10.71 -7.67
CA SER A 172 -5.00 9.85 -6.72
C SER A 172 -3.57 9.55 -7.17
N MET A 173 -3.32 9.55 -8.48
CA MET A 173 -2.01 9.35 -9.11
C MET A 173 -1.75 10.49 -10.08
N VAL A 174 -0.55 11.09 -10.00
CA VAL A 174 -0.18 12.24 -10.82
C VAL A 174 1.21 12.09 -11.42
N GLY A 175 1.40 12.68 -12.59
CA GLY A 175 2.70 12.99 -13.18
C GLY A 175 3.07 14.45 -12.91
N MET A 176 4.21 14.67 -12.27
CA MET A 176 4.81 15.97 -12.02
C MET A 176 5.83 16.28 -13.10
N LYS A 177 5.51 17.24 -13.97
CA LYS A 177 6.41 17.71 -15.02
C LYS A 177 6.99 19.06 -14.63
N GLY A 178 8.31 19.14 -14.54
CA GLY A 178 8.95 20.28 -13.93
C GLY A 178 10.46 20.27 -14.06
N GLN A 179 11.11 21.14 -13.30
CA GLN A 179 12.55 21.27 -13.22
C GLN A 179 13.04 20.77 -11.87
N VAL A 180 14.10 19.96 -11.86
CA VAL A 180 14.74 19.52 -10.61
C VAL A 180 15.45 20.72 -9.98
N GLN A 181 15.21 20.93 -8.69
CA GLN A 181 15.91 21.86 -7.82
C GLN A 181 16.55 21.06 -6.68
N LYS A 182 17.87 21.19 -6.53
CA LYS A 182 18.64 20.53 -5.46
C LYS A 182 19.19 21.55 -4.48
N GLU A 183 18.84 21.39 -3.21
CA GLU A 183 19.39 22.16 -2.10
C GLU A 183 20.05 21.21 -1.11
N GLY A 184 21.35 20.99 -1.27
CA GLY A 184 22.08 19.96 -0.52
C GLY A 184 21.56 18.57 -0.87
N GLU A 185 21.05 17.85 0.12
CA GLU A 185 20.46 16.51 -0.05
C GLU A 185 18.96 16.55 -0.41
N ILE A 186 18.33 17.71 -0.29
CA ILE A 186 16.89 17.86 -0.54
C ILE A 186 16.65 18.09 -2.03
N ILE A 187 15.79 17.25 -2.61
CA ILE A 187 15.43 17.31 -4.02
C ILE A 187 13.96 17.68 -4.15
N HIS A 188 13.71 18.77 -4.87
CA HIS A 188 12.39 19.22 -5.25
C HIS A 188 12.23 19.23 -6.77
N VAL A 189 11.01 18.97 -7.24
CA VAL A 189 10.62 19.21 -8.63
C VAL A 189 9.74 20.45 -8.65
N ILE A 190 10.24 21.54 -9.22
CA ILE A 190 9.44 22.74 -9.48
C ILE A 190 8.50 22.42 -10.64
N CYS A 191 7.26 22.11 -10.29
CA CYS A 191 6.26 21.62 -11.21
C CYS A 191 5.72 22.78 -12.07
N ASN A 192 5.79 22.59 -13.39
CA ASN A 192 5.17 23.48 -14.36
C ASN A 192 3.79 22.95 -14.79
N ARG A 193 3.62 21.63 -14.78
CA ARG A 193 2.38 20.96 -15.17
C ARG A 193 2.19 19.68 -14.36
N ILE A 194 0.96 19.48 -13.89
CA ILE A 194 0.49 18.22 -13.32
C ILE A 194 -0.31 17.46 -14.39
N ILE A 195 -0.04 16.16 -14.52
CA ILE A 195 -0.73 15.24 -15.44
C ILE A 195 -1.52 14.25 -14.58
N ASP A 196 -2.81 14.07 -14.89
CA ASP A 196 -3.61 13.04 -14.23
C ASP A 196 -3.26 11.66 -14.80
N HIS A 197 -2.92 10.72 -13.93
CA HIS A 197 -2.68 9.33 -14.28
C HIS A 197 -3.72 8.38 -13.67
N GLY A 198 -4.89 8.91 -13.27
CA GLY A 198 -6.02 8.12 -12.80
C GLY A 198 -6.41 6.97 -13.73
N ASP A 199 -6.31 7.16 -15.05
CA ASP A 199 -6.58 6.11 -16.04
C ASP A 199 -5.59 4.93 -15.93
N LEU A 200 -4.30 5.21 -15.65
CA LEU A 200 -3.31 4.15 -15.45
C LEU A 200 -3.59 3.38 -14.17
N LEU A 201 -3.95 4.11 -13.10
CA LEU A 201 -4.34 3.49 -11.84
C LEU A 201 -5.61 2.64 -11.99
N HIS A 202 -6.59 3.08 -12.79
CA HIS A 202 -7.79 2.29 -13.08
C HIS A 202 -7.44 0.98 -13.80
N ARG A 203 -6.55 1.03 -14.80
CA ARG A 203 -6.09 -0.17 -15.51
C ARG A 203 -5.43 -1.18 -14.58
N VAL A 204 -4.62 -0.72 -13.62
CA VAL A 204 -4.04 -1.61 -12.60
C VAL A 204 -5.16 -2.33 -11.84
N GLY A 205 -6.26 -1.62 -11.53
CA GLY A 205 -7.42 -2.21 -10.88
C GLY A 205 -8.07 -3.35 -11.66
N ASP A 206 -8.01 -3.32 -12.99
CA ASP A 206 -8.61 -4.34 -13.84
C ASP A 206 -7.69 -5.57 -14.05
N MET A 207 -6.43 -5.51 -13.57
CA MET A 207 -5.46 -6.60 -13.74
C MET A 207 -5.71 -7.75 -12.77
N SER A 208 -5.58 -8.98 -13.25
CA SER A 208 -5.39 -10.17 -12.42
C SER A 208 -3.93 -10.60 -12.49
N PHE A 209 -3.37 -10.91 -11.33
CA PHE A 209 -2.00 -11.34 -11.17
C PHE A 209 -1.99 -12.81 -10.75
N PRO A 210 -1.14 -13.66 -11.36
CA PRO A 210 -0.93 -14.99 -10.82
C PRO A 210 -0.40 -14.83 -9.38
N HIS A 211 -1.16 -15.32 -8.40
CA HIS A 211 -0.75 -15.37 -7.00
C HIS A 211 0.55 -16.17 -6.91
N LYS A 212 1.70 -15.49 -6.81
CA LYS A 212 2.91 -16.10 -6.27
C LYS A 212 2.72 -16.14 -4.76
N THR A 213 2.08 -17.18 -4.27
CA THR A 213 2.16 -17.51 -2.85
C THR A 213 3.64 -17.71 -2.54
N GLY A 214 4.19 -16.89 -1.64
CA GLY A 214 5.40 -17.29 -0.92
C GLY A 214 5.12 -18.66 -0.28
N ARG A 215 6.12 -19.51 -0.15
CA ARG A 215 5.92 -20.82 0.51
C ARG A 215 5.40 -20.57 1.93
N GLY A 216 4.09 -20.79 2.13
CA GLY A 216 3.42 -20.76 3.42
C GLY A 216 3.64 -22.05 4.20
N ASP A 217 4.79 -22.70 4.01
CA ASP A 217 5.16 -23.97 4.64
C ASP A 217 5.72 -23.79 6.06
N ALA A 218 5.84 -22.56 6.56
CA ALA A 218 6.20 -22.24 7.94
C ALA A 218 5.22 -22.79 9.00
N GLY A 219 4.02 -23.24 8.60
CA GLY A 219 3.08 -23.96 9.46
C GLY A 219 3.26 -25.49 9.47
N GLN A 220 3.90 -26.06 8.44
CA GLN A 220 4.19 -27.50 8.33
C GLN A 220 5.62 -27.84 8.76
N HIS A 221 6.54 -26.90 8.63
CA HIS A 221 7.88 -27.01 9.20
C HIS A 221 7.87 -26.30 10.56
N PRO A 222 7.93 -27.02 11.70
CA PRO A 222 8.12 -26.36 12.98
C PRO A 222 9.39 -25.51 12.84
N GLY A 223 9.27 -24.21 13.11
CA GLY A 223 10.40 -23.31 13.12
C GLY A 223 11.51 -23.85 14.02
N SER A 224 12.75 -23.38 13.80
CA SER A 224 13.88 -23.68 14.68
C SER A 224 13.47 -23.52 16.16
N PRO A 225 13.99 -24.38 17.07
CA PRO A 225 13.63 -24.34 18.50
C PRO A 225 13.64 -22.91 19.04
N ASP A 226 12.69 -22.55 19.89
CA ASP A 226 12.64 -21.20 20.48
C ASP A 226 13.61 -21.10 21.66
N ARG A 227 13.94 -19.88 22.08
CA ARG A 227 14.87 -19.56 23.17
C ARG A 227 14.24 -19.96 24.52
N GLY A 228 14.25 -21.26 24.80
CA GLY A 228 13.59 -21.90 25.93
C GLY A 228 13.43 -23.42 25.77
N ASP A 229 13.50 -23.92 24.53
CA ASP A 229 13.39 -25.35 24.24
C ASP A 229 14.70 -26.10 24.54
N LYS A 230 14.59 -27.36 24.99
CA LYS A 230 15.75 -28.21 25.35
C LYS A 230 16.77 -28.44 24.22
N GLY A 231 16.43 -28.10 22.99
CA GLY A 231 17.30 -28.20 21.80
C GLY A 231 17.78 -26.86 21.24
N TRP A 232 17.55 -25.74 21.93
CA TRP A 232 17.97 -24.42 21.45
C TRP A 232 19.50 -24.29 21.49
N GLN A 233 20.13 -24.23 20.33
CA GLN A 233 21.52 -23.82 20.18
C GLN A 233 21.57 -22.45 19.49
N PRO A 234 22.29 -21.45 20.04
CA PRO A 234 22.44 -20.16 19.40
C PRO A 234 23.35 -20.29 18.19
N GLU A 235 22.78 -20.55 17.02
CA GLU A 235 23.48 -20.36 15.76
C GLU A 235 23.21 -18.95 15.21
N PRO A 236 24.22 -18.25 14.67
CA PRO A 236 24.00 -17.00 13.95
C PRO A 236 23.09 -17.28 12.76
N ARG A 237 21.86 -16.76 12.81
CA ARG A 237 20.94 -16.83 11.67
C ARG A 237 21.57 -16.08 10.50
N ASN A 238 22.00 -16.83 9.49
CA ASN A 238 22.29 -16.23 8.20
C ASN A 238 20.96 -15.80 7.57
N GLN A 239 20.60 -14.52 7.72
CA GLN A 239 19.40 -13.92 7.14
C GLN A 239 19.56 -13.61 5.63
N TYR A 240 20.60 -14.15 5.00
CA TYR A 240 20.86 -13.98 3.59
C TYR A 240 19.74 -14.61 2.76
N TRP A 241 18.97 -13.74 2.08
CA TRP A 241 17.96 -14.12 1.11
C TRP A 241 18.51 -13.81 -0.29
N PRO A 242 18.66 -14.81 -1.19
CA PRO A 242 19.18 -14.57 -2.52
C PRO A 242 18.24 -13.63 -3.28
N PRO A 243 18.73 -12.49 -3.82
CA PRO A 243 17.86 -11.49 -4.46
C PRO A 243 17.32 -11.90 -5.84
N HIS A 244 17.77 -13.02 -6.42
CA HIS A 244 17.42 -13.42 -7.78
C HIS A 244 17.08 -14.92 -7.92
N ALA A 245 16.12 -15.22 -8.79
CA ALA A 245 15.65 -16.58 -9.07
C ALA A 245 16.71 -17.47 -9.74
N ASP A 246 17.79 -16.88 -10.26
CA ASP A 246 18.79 -17.56 -11.08
C ASP A 246 20.00 -18.06 -10.27
N GLY A 247 19.97 -17.92 -8.93
CA GLY A 247 20.91 -18.59 -8.02
C GLY A 247 22.35 -18.05 -8.01
N MET A 248 22.61 -16.82 -8.48
CA MET A 248 23.93 -16.19 -8.35
C MET A 248 24.03 -15.33 -7.08
N ASP A 249 25.11 -15.54 -6.32
CA ASP A 249 25.45 -14.80 -5.12
C ASP A 249 26.06 -13.43 -5.49
N PRO A 250 25.51 -12.28 -5.06
CA PRO A 250 26.11 -10.94 -5.20
C PRO A 250 27.60 -10.81 -4.83
N GLU A 251 28.16 -11.66 -3.96
CA GLU A 251 29.61 -11.65 -3.67
C GLU A 251 30.48 -12.06 -4.87
N GLU A 252 29.92 -12.81 -5.84
CA GLU A 252 30.63 -13.18 -7.07
C GLU A 252 30.67 -12.03 -8.10
N VAL A 253 29.75 -11.07 -8.00
CA VAL A 253 29.61 -9.95 -8.96
C VAL A 253 30.51 -8.77 -8.59
N VAL A 254 30.88 -8.62 -7.32
CA VAL A 254 31.74 -7.50 -6.87
C VAL A 254 32.83 -7.96 -5.91
N ARG A 255 33.97 -8.41 -6.45
CA ARG A 255 35.20 -8.61 -5.66
C ARG A 255 35.82 -7.26 -5.28
N PHE A 256 35.52 -6.75 -4.09
CA PHE A 256 36.35 -5.72 -3.47
C PHE A 256 37.54 -6.38 -2.77
N LYS A 257 38.77 -6.04 -3.19
CA LYS A 257 39.99 -6.35 -2.42
C LYS A 257 40.04 -5.41 -1.22
N SER A 258 39.73 -5.89 -0.02
CA SER A 258 40.05 -5.17 1.21
C SER A 258 41.58 -5.17 1.40
N HIS A 259 42.17 -3.99 1.58
CA HIS A 259 43.51 -3.87 2.17
C HIS A 259 43.36 -3.92 3.68
N ASP A 260 44.14 -4.79 4.32
CA ASP A 260 44.25 -4.92 5.76
C ASP A 260 44.72 -3.60 6.38
N PHE A 261 44.03 -3.14 7.43
CA PHE A 261 44.55 -2.14 8.35
C PHE A 261 45.02 -2.88 9.61
N HIS A 262 46.33 -2.82 9.86
CA HIS A 262 46.96 -3.16 11.14
C HIS A 262 46.73 -2.06 12.18
#